data_AF-A0A1Z1W4Z4-F1
#
_entry.id   AF-A0A1Z1W4Z4-F1
#
_cell.length_a   1.000
_cell.length_b   1.000
_cell.length_c   1.000
_cell.angle_alpha   90.00
_cell.angle_beta   90.00
_cell.angle_gamma   90.00
#
_symmetry.space_group_name_H-M   'P 1'
#
loop_
_entity.id
_entity.type
_entity.pdbx_description
1 polymer ?
#
loop_
_entity_poly.entity_id
_entity_poly.type
_entity_poly.pdbx_seq_one_letter_code
_entity_poly.pdbx_strand_id
1 'polypeptide(L)'
;MAVRFDADAEDYTQALALGSQAAISASCWAKVSVDRNTFSTAVSLDNGTSDAVFLQTATDGVTMGVYEEPLGNFAGTGRAMTVGTWYWLAYSISGTSGTMYSRALSDTTVTTSALTGLQATHNIANLRLGESAWGTEWLNGAVCAVKIWTAALTQNELESEALLYRPQRIANLVGWYPLHRPETADYSGNGRTLSGGAGTAQEDGPGISWGPGRSRIRKYTALSPPPAFSGWGVPI
;
A
#
# COMPACT_ATOMS: atom_id res chain seq x y z
N MET A 1 -7.98 10.01 3.26
CA MET A 1 -8.33 9.26 4.48
C MET A 1 -7.43 8.04 4.56
N ALA A 2 -7.15 7.55 5.76
CA ALA A 2 -6.29 6.40 6.02
C ALA A 2 -6.77 5.62 7.26
N VAL A 3 -6.22 4.41 7.46
CA VAL A 3 -6.41 3.64 8.69
C VAL A 3 -5.34 4.01 9.70
N ARG A 4 -5.79 4.31 10.93
CA ARG A 4 -4.99 4.70 12.09
C ARG A 4 -4.78 3.50 13.01
N PHE A 5 -3.53 3.30 13.39
CA PHE A 5 -3.05 2.35 14.40
C PHE A 5 -2.45 3.16 15.55
N ASP A 6 -2.92 2.99 16.77
CA ASP A 6 -2.41 3.69 17.96
C ASP A 6 -2.22 2.82 19.20
N ALA A 7 -2.50 1.52 19.10
CA ALA A 7 -2.23 0.54 20.13
C ALA A 7 -1.68 -0.78 19.57
N ASP A 8 -1.19 -1.62 20.48
CA ASP A 8 -0.80 -3.01 20.21
C ASP A 8 -2.00 -3.85 19.79
N ALA A 9 -1.77 -4.87 18.95
CA ALA A 9 -2.80 -5.76 18.40
C ALA A 9 -3.89 -5.09 17.54
N GLU A 10 -3.65 -3.86 17.07
CA GLU A 10 -4.49 -3.20 16.07
C GLU A 10 -4.13 -3.60 14.64
N ASP A 11 -3.59 -4.80 14.41
CA ASP A 11 -3.06 -5.22 13.13
C ASP A 11 -4.11 -5.81 12.19
N TYR A 12 -3.81 -5.81 10.89
CA TYR A 12 -4.52 -6.63 9.90
C TYR A 12 -3.64 -7.77 9.44
N THR A 13 -4.23 -8.95 9.26
CA THR A 13 -3.52 -10.14 8.79
C THR A 13 -4.18 -10.80 7.59
N GLN A 14 -3.39 -11.51 6.78
CA GLN A 14 -3.90 -12.43 5.78
C GLN A 14 -2.91 -13.57 5.49
N ALA A 15 -3.41 -14.81 5.38
CA ALA A 15 -2.66 -15.93 4.85
C ALA A 15 -2.56 -15.83 3.31
N LEU A 16 -1.37 -15.47 2.83
CA LEU A 16 -1.06 -15.35 1.40
C LEU A 16 -0.66 -16.68 0.75
N ALA A 17 0.10 -17.52 1.46
CA ALA A 17 0.57 -18.83 0.98
C ALA A 17 1.13 -18.79 -0.46
N LEU A 18 2.01 -17.81 -0.76
CA LEU A 18 2.61 -17.63 -2.10
C LEU A 18 3.80 -18.57 -2.33
N GLY A 19 4.28 -19.25 -1.30
CA GLY A 19 5.51 -20.02 -1.36
C GLY A 19 6.73 -19.12 -1.56
N SER A 20 7.82 -19.72 -2.04
CA SER A 20 9.09 -19.03 -2.24
C SER A 20 9.08 -18.13 -3.48
N GLN A 21 9.33 -16.83 -3.28
CA GLN A 21 9.32 -15.79 -4.30
C GLN A 21 10.72 -15.21 -4.47
N ALA A 22 11.26 -15.30 -5.68
CA ALA A 22 12.52 -14.63 -6.04
C ALA A 22 12.32 -13.13 -6.37
N ALA A 23 11.08 -12.70 -6.57
CA ALA A 23 10.77 -11.32 -6.91
C ALA A 23 9.51 -10.86 -6.19
N ILE A 24 9.61 -9.73 -5.50
CA ILE A 24 8.50 -9.15 -4.76
C ILE A 24 8.59 -7.63 -4.73
N SER A 25 7.45 -6.96 -4.85
CA SER A 25 7.34 -5.52 -4.64
C SER A 25 6.16 -5.21 -3.74
N ALA A 26 6.30 -4.19 -2.92
CA ALA A 26 5.20 -3.61 -2.17
C ALA A 26 5.27 -2.09 -2.21
N SER A 27 4.12 -1.44 -2.13
CA SER A 27 4.04 0.01 -1.95
C SER A 27 2.88 0.38 -1.03
N CYS A 28 3.07 1.40 -0.22
CA CYS A 28 2.02 2.03 0.56
C CYS A 28 2.34 3.49 0.83
N TRP A 29 1.35 4.22 1.33
CA TRP A 29 1.61 5.44 2.09
C TRP A 29 1.57 5.10 3.57
N ALA A 30 2.56 5.59 4.32
CA ALA A 30 2.57 5.48 5.77
C ALA A 30 2.96 6.80 6.42
N LYS A 31 2.53 6.96 7.67
CA LYS A 31 2.89 8.06 8.56
C LYS A 31 3.20 7.48 9.93
N VAL A 32 4.30 7.90 10.54
CA VAL A 32 4.54 7.71 11.98
C VAL A 32 3.88 8.89 12.70
N SER A 33 2.89 8.65 13.54
CA SER A 33 2.16 9.70 14.26
C SER A 33 2.73 9.96 15.64
N VAL A 34 3.27 8.92 16.28
CA VAL A 34 4.03 9.02 17.53
C VAL A 34 5.28 8.19 17.37
N ASP A 35 6.43 8.81 17.62
CA ASP A 35 7.69 8.09 17.72
C ASP A 35 7.69 7.26 19.01
N ARG A 36 7.80 5.94 18.84
CA ARG A 36 7.86 4.98 19.95
C ARG A 36 9.29 4.69 20.40
N ASN A 37 10.30 5.26 19.74
CA ASN A 37 11.72 5.02 19.97
C ASN A 37 12.06 3.51 20.03
N THR A 38 11.44 2.76 19.11
CA THR A 38 11.59 1.32 18.92
C THR A 38 11.06 0.94 17.54
N PHE A 39 11.21 -0.32 17.15
CA PHE A 39 10.67 -0.86 15.91
C PHE A 39 9.15 -0.69 15.80
N SER A 40 8.69 -0.26 14.62
CA SER A 40 7.28 -0.06 14.26
C SER A 40 7.08 -0.46 12.79
N THR A 41 6.17 -1.39 12.53
CA THR A 41 6.03 -2.02 11.20
C THR A 41 4.78 -1.54 10.46
N ALA A 42 4.96 -1.02 9.25
CA ALA A 42 3.85 -0.66 8.38
C ALA A 42 3.32 -1.87 7.59
N VAL A 43 4.23 -2.67 7.01
CA VAL A 43 3.90 -3.84 6.19
C VAL A 43 4.88 -4.97 6.51
N SER A 44 4.35 -6.17 6.70
CA SER A 44 5.09 -7.43 6.86
C SER A 44 4.67 -8.41 5.78
N LEU A 45 5.63 -8.93 5.02
CA LEU A 45 5.44 -10.12 4.17
C LEU A 45 6.35 -11.21 4.71
N ASP A 46 5.77 -12.30 5.22
CA ASP A 46 6.55 -13.20 6.07
C ASP A 46 6.07 -14.66 6.03
N ASN A 47 6.90 -15.55 6.55
CA ASN A 47 6.55 -16.90 6.95
C ASN A 47 6.89 -17.09 8.44
N GLY A 48 6.29 -16.23 9.28
CA GLY A 48 6.64 -16.12 10.69
C GLY A 48 7.89 -15.27 10.88
N THR A 49 8.69 -15.60 11.89
CA THR A 49 9.87 -14.79 12.29
C THR A 49 11.17 -15.28 11.66
N SER A 50 11.13 -16.24 10.72
CA SER A 50 12.33 -16.88 10.16
C SER A 50 12.62 -16.51 8.71
N ASP A 51 11.64 -15.96 7.99
CA ASP A 51 11.80 -15.51 6.60
C ASP A 51 10.76 -14.42 6.37
N ALA A 52 11.21 -13.19 6.21
CA ALA A 52 10.33 -12.05 6.18
C ALA A 52 10.99 -10.83 5.54
N VAL A 53 10.15 -9.99 4.93
CA VAL A 53 10.50 -8.67 4.43
C VAL A 53 9.54 -7.65 5.04
N PHE A 54 10.07 -6.80 5.91
CA PHE A 54 9.31 -5.77 6.61
C PHE A 54 9.63 -4.39 6.06
N LEU A 55 8.59 -3.56 5.96
CA LEU A 55 8.73 -2.11 5.94
C LEU A 55 8.56 -1.61 7.38
N GLN A 56 9.68 -1.35 8.06
CA GLN A 56 9.74 -1.17 9.51
C GLN A 56 10.71 -0.03 9.89
N THR A 57 10.42 0.69 10.98
CA THR A 57 11.36 1.67 11.55
C THR A 57 12.50 0.98 12.29
N ALA A 58 13.70 1.57 12.30
CA ALA A 58 14.77 1.14 13.18
C ALA A 58 14.42 1.41 14.66
N THR A 59 15.34 1.08 15.56
CA THR A 59 15.21 1.33 17.01
C THR A 59 15.04 2.80 17.37
N ASP A 60 15.34 3.73 16.46
CA ASP A 60 15.08 5.16 16.64
C ASP A 60 13.61 5.55 16.41
N GLY A 61 12.76 4.61 16.01
CA GLY A 61 11.32 4.78 15.81
C GLY A 61 10.89 5.62 14.62
N VAL A 62 11.83 6.15 13.83
CA VAL A 62 11.51 7.05 12.70
C VAL A 62 12.28 6.77 11.41
N THR A 63 13.37 6.00 11.46
CA THR A 63 14.09 5.60 10.24
C THR A 63 13.45 4.36 9.64
N MET A 64 12.55 4.55 8.68
CA MET A 64 11.82 3.48 7.99
C MET A 64 12.66 2.83 6.90
N GLY A 65 12.88 1.52 6.97
CA GLY A 65 13.69 0.78 6.00
C GLY A 65 13.07 -0.57 5.65
N VAL A 66 13.78 -1.31 4.79
CA VAL A 66 13.48 -2.72 4.50
C VAL A 66 14.32 -3.58 5.42
N TYR A 67 13.68 -4.20 6.42
CA TYR A 67 14.31 -5.20 7.28
C TYR A 67 14.03 -6.59 6.71
N GLU A 68 15.02 -7.47 6.73
CA GLU A 68 14.91 -8.82 6.21
C GLU A 68 15.35 -9.87 7.24
N GLU A 69 14.58 -10.95 7.26
CA GLU A 69 14.96 -12.23 7.86
C GLU A 69 15.18 -13.26 6.72
N PRO A 70 16.16 -14.18 6.86
CA PRO A 70 16.87 -14.56 8.09
C PRO A 70 18.15 -13.75 8.41
N LEU A 71 18.48 -12.71 7.63
CA LEU A 71 19.75 -11.98 7.85
C LEU A 71 19.73 -11.12 9.11
N GLY A 72 18.55 -10.74 9.58
CA GLY A 72 18.35 -10.00 10.82
C GLY A 72 18.87 -8.57 10.73
N ASN A 73 18.76 -7.93 9.56
CA ASN A 73 19.24 -6.56 9.36
C ASN A 73 18.42 -5.77 8.34
N PHE A 74 18.65 -4.45 8.33
CA PHE A 74 18.18 -3.60 7.25
C PHE A 74 19.05 -3.82 6.00
N ALA A 75 18.41 -4.16 4.87
CA ALA A 75 19.09 -4.46 3.62
C ALA A 75 19.66 -3.24 2.89
N GLY A 76 19.48 -2.03 3.43
CA GLY A 76 19.96 -0.78 2.87
C GLY A 76 19.69 0.40 3.80
N THR A 77 20.00 1.62 3.34
CA THR A 77 19.73 2.84 4.11
C THR A 77 18.23 3.13 4.16
N GLY A 78 17.67 3.28 5.36
CA GLY A 78 16.28 3.67 5.56
C GLY A 78 16.02 5.15 5.28
N ARG A 79 14.75 5.51 5.16
CA ARG A 79 14.24 6.88 5.08
C ARG A 79 13.99 7.42 6.47
N ALA A 80 14.70 8.47 6.86
CA ALA A 80 14.36 9.25 8.04
C ALA A 80 13.01 9.95 7.83
N MET A 81 12.00 9.55 8.59
CA MET A 81 10.67 10.14 8.55
C MET A 81 10.54 11.24 9.60
N THR A 82 9.80 12.29 9.27
CA THR A 82 9.32 13.25 10.27
C THR A 82 7.99 12.78 10.82
N VAL A 83 7.85 12.76 12.15
CA VAL A 83 6.59 12.44 12.83
C VAL A 83 5.49 13.38 12.32
N GLY A 84 4.31 12.82 12.02
CA GLY A 84 3.17 13.55 11.47
C GLY A 84 3.21 13.75 9.95
N THR A 85 4.31 13.39 9.27
CA THR A 85 4.45 13.54 7.82
C THR A 85 4.18 12.23 7.09
N TRP A 86 3.38 12.31 6.03
CA TRP A 86 3.10 11.19 5.14
C TRP A 86 4.24 10.94 4.16
N TYR A 87 4.65 9.68 4.03
CA TYR A 87 5.60 9.23 3.03
C TYR A 87 5.00 8.09 2.22
N TRP A 88 5.13 8.17 0.90
CA TRP A 88 5.05 6.99 0.06
C TRP A 88 6.35 6.20 0.24
N LEU A 89 6.19 4.90 0.43
CA LEU A 89 7.26 3.96 0.68
C LEU A 89 7.00 2.74 -0.20
N ALA A 90 8.02 2.32 -0.92
CA ALA A 90 7.95 1.11 -1.73
C ALA A 90 9.29 0.38 -1.74
N TYR A 91 9.26 -0.89 -2.07
CA TYR A 91 10.45 -1.64 -2.43
C TYR A 91 10.18 -2.55 -3.61
N SER A 92 11.24 -2.87 -4.35
CA SER A 92 11.27 -3.88 -5.40
C SER A 92 12.50 -4.74 -5.19
N ILE A 93 12.29 -6.04 -4.99
CA ILE A 93 13.32 -7.04 -4.74
C ILE A 93 13.32 -8.03 -5.90
N SER A 94 14.51 -8.39 -6.38
CA SER A 94 14.77 -9.40 -7.41
C SER A 94 16.02 -10.19 -7.06
N GLY A 95 15.85 -11.39 -6.51
CA GLY A 95 16.94 -12.20 -6.00
C GLY A 95 17.57 -11.54 -4.78
N THR A 96 18.90 -11.47 -4.76
CA THR A 96 19.67 -10.97 -3.61
C THR A 96 19.85 -9.45 -3.59
N SER A 97 19.08 -8.71 -4.39
CA SER A 97 19.18 -7.25 -4.48
C SER A 97 17.82 -6.62 -4.77
N GLY A 98 17.75 -5.31 -4.54
CA GLY A 98 16.54 -4.54 -4.77
C GLY A 98 16.76 -3.05 -4.64
N THR A 99 15.67 -2.31 -4.57
CA THR A 99 15.68 -0.88 -4.32
C THR A 99 14.47 -0.50 -3.48
N MET A 100 14.71 0.29 -2.44
CA MET A 100 13.67 0.99 -1.71
C MET A 100 13.47 2.37 -2.32
N TYR A 101 12.22 2.79 -2.43
CA TYR A 101 11.79 4.07 -2.96
C TYR A 101 11.00 4.80 -1.88
N SER A 102 11.22 6.11 -1.76
CA SER A 102 10.44 6.92 -0.84
C SER A 102 10.24 8.34 -1.34
N ARG A 103 9.09 8.93 -0.99
CA ARG A 103 8.85 10.36 -1.16
C ARG A 103 7.83 10.87 -0.15
N ALA A 104 8.02 12.08 0.35
CA ALA A 104 6.91 12.86 0.90
C ALA A 104 6.10 13.49 -0.25
N LEU A 105 4.91 14.03 0.07
CA LEU A 105 4.14 14.82 -0.90
C LEU A 105 4.89 16.08 -1.35
N SER A 106 5.65 16.68 -0.43
CA SER A 106 6.46 17.88 -0.69
C SER A 106 7.71 17.61 -1.51
N ASP A 107 8.13 16.35 -1.66
CA ASP A 107 9.32 16.01 -2.42
C ASP A 107 9.06 16.19 -3.92
N THR A 108 10.03 16.78 -4.62
CA THR A 108 10.00 16.97 -6.07
C THR A 108 10.46 15.73 -6.85
N THR A 109 11.24 14.86 -6.21
CA THR A 109 11.76 13.62 -6.79
C THR A 109 11.61 12.45 -5.81
N VAL A 110 11.64 11.23 -6.33
CA VAL A 110 11.70 10.02 -5.50
C VAL A 110 13.13 9.80 -5.02
N THR A 111 13.27 9.52 -3.73
CA THR A 111 14.53 9.08 -3.12
C THR A 111 14.63 7.56 -3.26
N THR A 112 15.79 7.08 -3.71
CA THR A 112 16.08 5.65 -3.87
C THR A 112 17.21 5.21 -2.94
N SER A 113 17.10 4.00 -2.42
CA SER A 113 18.15 3.35 -1.62
C SER A 113 18.36 1.93 -2.14
N ALA A 114 19.60 1.57 -2.45
CA ALA A 114 19.94 0.22 -2.91
C ALA A 114 19.76 -0.78 -1.78
N LEU A 115 19.11 -1.90 -2.07
CA LEU A 115 19.00 -3.04 -1.17
C LEU A 115 20.00 -4.10 -1.62
N THR A 116 20.85 -4.55 -0.71
CA THR A 116 21.93 -5.51 -1.01
C THR A 116 22.01 -6.58 0.06
N GLY A 117 22.55 -7.74 -0.30
CA GLY A 117 22.79 -8.83 0.64
C GLY A 117 21.56 -9.67 0.99
N LEU A 118 20.38 -9.36 0.45
CA LEU A 118 19.12 -10.09 0.67
C LEU A 118 19.23 -11.59 0.34
N GLN A 119 18.38 -12.41 0.96
CA GLN A 119 18.17 -13.79 0.55
C GLN A 119 17.67 -13.86 -0.90
N ALA A 120 18.07 -14.89 -1.65
CA ALA A 120 17.71 -15.03 -3.06
C ALA A 120 16.21 -15.22 -3.30
N THR A 121 15.49 -15.71 -2.30
CA THR A 121 14.04 -15.93 -2.35
C THR A 121 13.43 -15.78 -0.96
N HIS A 122 12.17 -15.39 -0.87
CA HIS A 122 11.42 -15.32 0.39
C HIS A 122 10.17 -16.17 0.32
N ASN A 123 9.96 -17.03 1.31
CA ASN A 123 8.69 -17.71 1.50
C ASN A 123 7.67 -16.74 2.09
N ILE A 124 6.66 -16.36 1.30
CA ILE A 124 5.65 -15.40 1.73
C ILE A 124 4.36 -16.14 2.07
N ALA A 125 4.20 -16.50 3.34
CA ALA A 125 3.02 -17.20 3.84
C ALA A 125 1.94 -16.23 4.33
N ASN A 126 2.32 -15.07 4.87
CA ASN A 126 1.44 -14.12 5.52
C ASN A 126 1.70 -12.68 5.04
N LEU A 127 0.65 -11.88 5.15
CA LEU A 127 0.68 -10.43 5.17
C LEU A 127 0.29 -9.97 6.58
N ARG A 128 1.02 -9.00 7.14
CA ARG A 128 0.57 -8.20 8.29
C ARG A 128 0.68 -6.71 7.98
N LEU A 129 -0.26 -5.92 8.47
CA LEU A 129 -0.28 -4.47 8.34
C LEU A 129 -0.41 -3.85 9.73
N GLY A 130 0.45 -2.88 10.03
CA GLY A 130 0.48 -2.21 11.33
C GLY A 130 1.24 -2.94 12.43
N GLU A 131 1.78 -4.14 12.16
CA GLU A 131 2.61 -4.90 13.10
C GLU A 131 3.51 -5.90 12.35
N SER A 132 4.57 -6.37 13.03
CA SER A 132 5.49 -7.41 12.52
C SER A 132 5.07 -8.83 12.94
N ALA A 133 5.85 -9.82 12.51
CA ALA A 133 5.67 -11.21 12.92
C ALA A 133 6.12 -11.51 14.36
N TRP A 134 6.89 -10.62 15.01
CA TRP A 134 7.40 -10.85 16.38
C TRP A 134 6.43 -10.48 17.49
N GLY A 135 5.36 -9.75 17.15
CA GLY A 135 4.49 -9.11 18.14
C GLY A 135 5.19 -7.93 18.81
N THR A 136 4.43 -6.92 19.26
CA THR A 136 4.86 -5.71 19.99
C THR A 136 5.52 -4.60 19.16
N GLU A 137 5.95 -4.88 17.93
CA GLU A 137 6.52 -3.90 16.98
C GLU A 137 5.41 -3.20 16.17
N TRP A 138 4.32 -2.86 16.86
CA TRP A 138 3.15 -2.22 16.28
C TRP A 138 3.41 -0.77 15.87
N LEU A 139 2.77 -0.34 14.81
CA LEU A 139 2.86 1.02 14.30
C LEU A 139 1.99 1.96 15.14
N ASN A 140 2.59 2.99 15.74
CA ASN A 140 1.83 4.17 16.14
C ASN A 140 1.80 5.17 14.98
N GLY A 141 0.93 4.91 14.03
CA GLY A 141 0.88 5.64 12.77
C GLY A 141 -0.37 5.37 11.97
N ALA A 142 -0.28 5.57 10.66
CA ALA A 142 -1.36 5.23 9.74
C ALA A 142 -0.82 4.74 8.42
N VAL A 143 -1.62 3.93 7.74
CA VAL A 143 -1.30 3.31 6.46
C VAL A 143 -2.48 3.44 5.50
N CYS A 144 -2.18 3.70 4.23
CA CYS A 144 -3.16 3.56 3.15
C CYS A 144 -2.52 3.16 1.82
N ALA A 145 -3.36 2.83 0.84
CA ALA A 145 -2.96 2.48 -0.53
C ALA A 145 -1.92 1.34 -0.61
N VAL A 146 -2.11 0.30 0.19
CA VAL A 146 -1.23 -0.88 0.20
C VAL A 146 -1.45 -1.70 -1.07
N LYS A 147 -0.37 -2.01 -1.77
CA LYS A 147 -0.34 -2.80 -2.99
C LYS A 147 0.86 -3.74 -2.95
N ILE A 148 0.66 -5.00 -3.33
CA ILE A 148 1.69 -6.05 -3.26
C ILE A 148 1.70 -6.82 -4.58
N TRP A 149 2.89 -7.11 -5.11
CA TRP A 149 3.08 -7.86 -6.35
C TRP A 149 4.12 -8.97 -6.19
N THR A 150 3.91 -10.12 -6.81
CA THR A 150 4.92 -11.18 -6.98
C THR A 150 5.76 -10.92 -8.24
N ALA A 151 6.30 -9.71 -8.33
CA ALA A 151 7.16 -9.28 -9.42
C ALA A 151 8.08 -8.17 -8.91
N ALA A 152 9.26 -8.05 -9.51
CA ALA A 152 10.15 -6.92 -9.32
C ALA A 152 9.71 -5.79 -10.26
N LEU A 153 8.97 -4.82 -9.72
CA LEU A 153 8.53 -3.67 -10.51
C LEU A 153 9.71 -2.75 -10.77
N THR A 154 9.71 -2.13 -11.94
CA THR A 154 10.67 -1.09 -12.30
C THR A 154 10.40 0.20 -11.52
N GLN A 155 11.39 1.09 -11.47
CA GLN A 155 11.22 2.42 -10.88
C GLN A 155 10.02 3.17 -11.50
N ASN A 156 9.92 3.20 -12.83
CA ASN A 156 8.81 3.90 -13.50
C ASN A 156 7.44 3.33 -13.14
N GLU A 157 7.34 2.00 -13.01
CA GLU A 157 6.11 1.36 -12.59
C GLU A 157 5.76 1.76 -11.15
N LEU A 158 6.68 1.67 -10.21
CA LEU A 158 6.44 2.06 -8.83
C LEU A 158 6.13 3.56 -8.67
N GLU A 159 6.85 4.44 -9.37
CA GLU A 159 6.57 5.87 -9.35
C GLU A 159 5.16 6.19 -9.88
N SER A 160 4.67 5.44 -10.88
CA SER A 160 3.30 5.57 -11.37
C SER A 160 2.25 5.16 -10.33
N GLU A 161 2.62 4.33 -9.36
CA GLU A 161 1.75 3.91 -8.26
C GLU A 161 1.70 4.91 -7.11
N ALA A 162 2.69 5.79 -6.99
CA ALA A 162 2.92 6.60 -5.80
C ALA A 162 1.80 7.59 -5.48
N LEU A 163 1.10 8.13 -6.48
CA LEU A 163 0.10 9.19 -6.26
C LEU A 163 -1.35 8.70 -6.38
N LEU A 164 -1.56 7.38 -6.38
CA LEU A 164 -2.84 6.77 -6.67
C LEU A 164 -3.22 5.71 -5.64
N TYR A 165 -4.45 5.75 -5.12
CA TYR A 165 -4.98 4.62 -4.35
C TYR A 165 -5.08 3.38 -5.23
N ARG A 166 -5.58 3.53 -6.45
CA ARG A 166 -5.81 2.41 -7.38
C ARG A 166 -4.50 1.95 -8.04
N PRO A 167 -4.23 0.63 -8.11
CA PRO A 167 -3.08 0.11 -8.82
C PRO A 167 -3.16 0.46 -10.31
N GLN A 168 -2.06 0.95 -10.88
CA GLN A 168 -1.88 1.08 -12.33
C GLN A 168 -1.49 -0.27 -12.95
N ARG A 169 -0.56 -0.99 -12.32
CA ARG A 169 -0.16 -2.33 -12.69
C ARG A 169 -1.02 -3.37 -11.98
N ILE A 170 -1.82 -4.08 -12.76
CA ILE A 170 -2.62 -5.22 -12.28
C ILE A 170 -1.94 -6.58 -12.52
N ALA A 171 -0.93 -6.64 -13.38
CA ALA A 171 -0.18 -7.87 -13.63
C ALA A 171 0.63 -8.26 -12.39
N ASN A 172 0.48 -9.52 -11.96
CA ASN A 172 1.11 -10.09 -10.75
C ASN A 172 0.71 -9.40 -9.45
N LEU A 173 -0.37 -8.62 -9.45
CA LEU A 173 -0.92 -8.03 -8.23
C LEU A 173 -1.45 -9.16 -7.33
N VAL A 174 -0.98 -9.21 -6.10
CA VAL A 174 -1.37 -10.18 -5.07
C VAL A 174 -2.57 -9.67 -4.28
N GLY A 175 -2.50 -8.42 -3.83
CA GLY A 175 -3.50 -7.79 -2.98
C GLY A 175 -3.46 -6.28 -3.13
N TRP A 176 -4.62 -5.66 -3.00
CA TRP A 176 -4.76 -4.21 -3.00
C TRP A 176 -5.76 -3.79 -1.93
N TYR A 177 -5.27 -3.01 -0.98
CA TYR A 177 -6.03 -2.53 0.17
C TYR A 177 -5.96 -0.99 0.20
N PRO A 178 -7.03 -0.30 -0.23
CA PRO A 178 -7.05 1.16 -0.21
C PRO A 178 -6.88 1.73 1.20
N LEU A 179 -7.50 1.09 2.20
CA LEU A 179 -7.42 1.44 3.62
C LEU A 179 -7.67 2.94 3.83
N HIS A 180 -8.67 3.47 3.13
CA HIS A 180 -9.13 4.85 3.30
C HIS A 180 -10.07 5.01 4.50
N ARG A 181 -10.34 3.89 5.19
CA ARG A 181 -11.11 3.73 6.42
C ARG A 181 -10.81 2.32 6.95
N PRO A 182 -11.07 2.02 8.23
CA PRO A 182 -11.00 0.65 8.74
C PRO A 182 -11.86 -0.28 7.89
N GLU A 183 -11.22 -1.21 7.20
CA GLU A 183 -11.86 -2.16 6.30
C GLU A 183 -10.93 -3.34 6.04
N THR A 184 -11.53 -4.49 5.72
CA THR A 184 -10.78 -5.72 5.44
C THR A 184 -10.81 -6.13 3.97
N ALA A 185 -11.54 -5.40 3.13
CA ALA A 185 -11.78 -5.81 1.76
C ALA A 185 -10.50 -5.74 0.90
N ASP A 186 -10.22 -6.83 0.18
CA ASP A 186 -9.26 -6.85 -0.91
C ASP A 186 -9.95 -6.39 -2.20
N TYR A 187 -9.44 -5.31 -2.79
CA TYR A 187 -9.96 -4.73 -4.03
C TYR A 187 -9.19 -5.18 -5.28
N SER A 188 -8.17 -6.04 -5.14
CA SER A 188 -7.40 -6.57 -6.29
C SER A 188 -8.22 -7.53 -7.16
N GLY A 189 -9.25 -8.15 -6.60
CA GLY A 189 -10.03 -9.22 -7.23
C GLY A 189 -9.52 -10.62 -6.92
N ASN A 190 -8.52 -10.78 -6.06
CA ASN A 190 -7.93 -12.08 -5.71
C ASN A 190 -8.53 -12.72 -4.45
N GLY A 191 -9.53 -12.09 -3.83
CA GLY A 191 -10.24 -12.64 -2.67
C GLY A 191 -9.38 -12.70 -1.40
N ARG A 192 -8.34 -11.87 -1.29
CA ARG A 192 -7.41 -11.84 -0.16
C ARG A 192 -7.91 -10.94 0.97
N THR A 193 -9.17 -11.11 1.39
CA THR A 193 -9.79 -10.36 2.49
C THR A 193 -8.96 -10.44 3.77
N LEU A 194 -8.63 -9.29 4.36
CA LEU A 194 -7.90 -9.22 5.62
C LEU A 194 -8.75 -9.73 6.79
N SER A 195 -8.09 -10.11 7.87
CA SER A 195 -8.66 -10.31 9.20
C SER A 195 -8.05 -9.29 10.16
N GLY A 196 -8.62 -9.13 11.35
CA GLY A 196 -8.12 -8.17 12.35
C GLY A 196 -8.69 -6.76 12.18
N GLY A 197 -7.90 -5.75 12.58
CA GLY A 197 -8.24 -4.34 12.51
C GLY A 197 -9.17 -3.83 13.62
N ALA A 198 -9.44 -4.65 14.63
CA ALA A 198 -10.19 -4.20 15.80
C ALA A 198 -9.41 -3.07 16.51
N GLY A 199 -10.12 -2.05 17.00
CA GLY A 199 -9.50 -0.87 17.61
C GLY A 199 -9.11 0.23 16.60
N THR A 200 -8.70 -0.15 15.38
CA THR A 200 -8.24 0.82 14.38
C THR A 200 -9.28 1.89 14.07
N ALA A 201 -8.80 3.12 13.91
CA ALA A 201 -9.61 4.29 13.62
C ALA A 201 -9.39 4.78 12.18
N GLN A 202 -10.16 5.79 11.79
CA GLN A 202 -9.94 6.53 10.55
C GLN A 202 -9.23 7.85 10.85
N GLU A 203 -8.33 8.28 9.98
CA GLU A 203 -7.80 9.64 9.99
C GLU A 203 -7.62 10.22 8.58
N ASP A 204 -7.20 11.49 8.51
CA ASP A 204 -6.87 12.14 7.25
C ASP A 204 -5.67 11.48 6.57
N GLY A 205 -5.80 11.26 5.26
CA GLY A 205 -4.78 10.58 4.46
C GLY A 205 -3.86 11.56 3.73
N PRO A 206 -2.93 11.06 2.91
CA PRO A 206 -1.91 11.85 2.23
C PRO A 206 -2.44 12.71 1.06
N GLY A 207 -3.74 12.96 0.93
CA GLY A 207 -4.28 13.79 -0.15
C GLY A 207 -4.06 13.26 -1.58
N ILE A 208 -3.75 11.97 -1.76
CA ILE A 208 -3.56 11.33 -3.08
C ILE A 208 -4.88 11.04 -3.79
N SER A 209 -4.83 10.87 -5.13
CA SER A 209 -6.02 10.66 -5.96
C SER A 209 -6.44 9.19 -6.03
N TRP A 210 -7.71 8.90 -6.34
CA TRP A 210 -8.15 7.56 -6.75
C TRP A 210 -7.77 7.20 -8.19
N GLY A 211 -7.21 8.17 -8.94
CA GLY A 211 -6.93 8.09 -10.37
C GLY A 211 -8.09 8.60 -11.21
N PRO A 212 -7.92 8.65 -12.55
CA PRO A 212 -9.01 9.01 -13.43
C PRO A 212 -10.15 8.00 -13.25
N GLY A 213 -11.23 8.44 -12.59
CA GLY A 213 -12.47 7.70 -12.59
C GLY A 213 -12.90 7.48 -14.03
N ARG A 214 -13.52 6.33 -14.34
CA ARG A 214 -14.23 6.20 -15.62
C ARG A 214 -15.25 7.35 -15.65
N SER A 215 -15.05 8.32 -16.53
CA SER A 215 -16.06 9.32 -16.81
C SER A 215 -17.32 8.56 -17.19
N ARG A 216 -18.34 8.61 -16.33
CA ARG A 216 -19.68 8.17 -16.71
C ARG A 216 -20.16 9.21 -17.71
N ILE A 217 -19.82 9.05 -18.98
CA ILE A 217 -20.54 9.74 -20.05
C ILE A 217 -21.96 9.20 -19.95
N ARG A 218 -22.83 9.94 -19.25
CA ARG A 218 -24.27 9.80 -19.44
C ARG A 218 -24.50 10.18 -20.89
N LYS A 219 -24.64 9.18 -21.75
CA LYS A 219 -25.33 9.39 -23.01
C LYS A 219 -26.73 9.84 -22.63
N TYR A 220 -27.00 11.14 -22.71
CA TYR A 220 -28.36 11.62 -22.76
C TYR A 220 -28.92 11.08 -24.06
N THR A 221 -29.63 9.96 -24.00
CA THR A 221 -30.44 9.49 -25.11
C THR A 221 -31.46 10.60 -25.35
N ALA A 222 -31.34 11.32 -26.46
CA ALA A 222 -32.33 12.31 -26.84
C ALA A 222 -33.70 11.63 -26.87
N LEU A 223 -34.62 12.08 -26.02
CA LEU A 223 -36.02 11.70 -26.10
C LEU A 223 -36.51 12.08 -27.49
N SER A 224 -37.20 11.15 -28.14
CA SER A 224 -37.77 11.32 -29.48
C SER A 224 -38.56 12.64 -29.56
N PRO A 225 -38.49 13.35 -30.69
CA PRO A 225 -39.20 14.61 -30.85
C PRO A 225 -40.71 14.38 -30.65
N PRO A 226 -41.43 15.34 -30.03
CA PRO A 226 -42.87 15.22 -29.84
C PRO A 226 -43.57 15.11 -31.21
N PRO A 227 -44.69 14.36 -31.29
CA PRO A 227 -45.41 14.19 -32.54
C PRO A 227 -45.91 15.54 -33.05
N ALA A 228 -45.69 15.81 -34.34
CA ALA A 228 -46.23 16.98 -35.01
C ALA A 228 -47.78 16.89 -35.01
N PHE A 229 -48.44 17.87 -34.38
CA PHE A 229 -49.89 18.01 -34.50
C PHE A 229 -50.22 18.46 -35.92
N SER A 230 -50.82 17.52 -36.67
CA SER A 230 -51.43 17.76 -37.97
C SER A 230 -52.81 18.41 -37.76
N GLY A 231 -52.98 19.60 -38.33
CA GLY A 231 -54.23 20.08 -38.92
C GLY A 231 -55.36 20.50 -37.98
N TRP A 232 -55.66 21.81 -37.98
CA TRP A 232 -57.05 22.27 -37.96
C TRP A 232 -57.23 23.36 -39.01
N GLY A 233 -58.14 23.08 -39.94
CA GLY A 233 -58.45 23.91 -41.10
C GLY A 233 -59.16 25.20 -40.73
N VAL A 234 -59.03 26.15 -41.65
CA VAL A 234 -59.78 27.40 -41.71
C VAL A 234 -61.25 27.09 -42.04
N PRO A 235 -62.20 27.84 -41.47
CA PRO A 235 -63.33 28.27 -42.29
C PRO A 235 -63.65 29.77 -42.13
N ILE A 236 -63.69 30.42 -43.31
CA ILE A 236 -64.50 31.57 -43.78
C ILE A 236 -64.46 32.87 -42.97
#